data_AF-A0A967I071-F1
#
_entry.id   AF-A0A967I071-F1
#
_cell.length_a   1.000
_cell.length_b   1.000
_cell.length_c   1.000
_cell.angle_alpha   90.00
_cell.angle_beta   90.00
_cell.angle_gamma   90.00
#
_symmetry.space_group_name_H-M   'P 1'
#
loop_
_entity.id
_entity.type
_entity.pdbx_description
1 polymer ?
#
loop_
_entity_poly.entity_id
_entity_poly.type
_entity_poly.pdbx_seq_one_letter_code
_entity_poly.pdbx_strand_id
1 'polypeptide(L)'
;MKDLRWRAALVLAVFVVALVYLLPTLGKELPEWWVKFFPDKKINLGLDLQGGMHLVLEVETDKAVENTVERLAQEMKSELGT
;
A
#
# COMPACT_ATOMS: atom_id res chain seq x y z
N MET A 1 -14.05 -38.34 28.64
CA MET A 1 -14.11 -38.22 27.16
C MET A 1 -15.06 -37.14 26.63
N LYS A 2 -16.09 -36.70 27.39
CA LYS A 2 -17.01 -35.64 26.93
C LYS A 2 -16.33 -34.26 26.82
N ASP A 3 -15.48 -33.91 27.78
CA ASP A 3 -14.77 -32.62 27.82
C ASP A 3 -13.85 -32.42 26.63
N LEU A 4 -13.17 -33.49 26.17
CA LEU A 4 -12.27 -33.43 25.04
C LEU A 4 -13.01 -33.21 23.72
N ARG A 5 -14.20 -33.80 23.55
CA ARG A 5 -15.01 -33.63 22.33
C ARG A 5 -15.54 -32.21 22.18
N TRP A 6 -15.96 -31.59 23.28
CA TRP A 6 -16.38 -30.19 23.30
C TRP A 6 -15.21 -29.24 23.01
N ARG A 7 -14.06 -29.47 23.65
CA ARG A 7 -12.84 -28.69 23.38
C ARG A 7 -12.37 -28.86 21.94
N ALA A 8 -12.39 -30.09 21.42
CA ALA A 8 -12.06 -30.37 20.03
C ALA A 8 -13.05 -29.70 19.05
N ALA A 9 -14.35 -29.72 19.36
CA ALA A 9 -15.36 -29.03 18.55
C ALA A 9 -15.14 -27.51 18.55
N LEU A 10 -14.79 -26.91 19.70
CA LEU A 10 -14.42 -25.49 19.77
C LEU A 10 -13.16 -25.19 18.97
N VAL A 11 -12.11 -25.99 19.11
CA VAL A 11 -10.87 -25.81 18.36
C VAL A 11 -11.13 -25.92 16.86
N LEU A 12 -11.91 -26.91 16.43
CA LEU A 12 -12.31 -27.07 15.03
C LEU A 12 -13.12 -25.86 14.54
N ALA A 13 -14.06 -25.36 15.34
CA ALA A 13 -14.87 -24.19 14.98
C ALA A 13 -13.98 -22.93 14.81
N VAL A 14 -13.07 -22.67 15.74
CA VAL A 14 -12.14 -21.53 15.65
C VAL A 14 -11.20 -21.70 14.46
N PHE A 15 -10.73 -22.92 14.20
CA PHE A 15 -9.87 -23.22 13.05
C PHE A 15 -10.59 -22.96 11.71
N VAL A 16 -11.85 -23.38 11.59
CA VAL A 16 -12.67 -23.11 10.40
C VAL A 16 -12.88 -21.59 10.22
N VAL A 17 -13.17 -20.87 11.30
CA VAL A 17 -13.28 -19.41 11.25
C VAL A 17 -11.96 -18.78 10.79
N ALA A 18 -10.82 -19.20 11.34
CA ALA A 18 -9.51 -18.70 10.93
C ALA A 18 -9.24 -18.93 9.44
N LEU A 19 -9.60 -20.10 8.90
CA LEU A 19 -9.47 -20.38 7.47
C LEU A 19 -10.35 -19.46 6.63
N VAL A 20 -11.61 -19.23 7.01
CA VAL A 20 -12.54 -18.34 6.29
C VAL A 20 -11.99 -16.92 6.18
N TYR A 21 -11.38 -16.39 7.24
CA TYR A 21 -10.79 -15.05 7.25
C TYR A 21 -9.42 -14.99 6.53
N LEU A 22 -8.69 -16.10 6.42
CA LEU A 22 -7.40 -16.15 5.72
C LEU A 22 -7.56 -16.27 4.19
N LEU A 23 -8.61 -16.95 3.72
CA LEU A 23 -8.89 -17.17 2.29
C LEU A 23 -8.81 -15.92 1.40
N PRO A 24 -9.39 -14.75 1.74
CA PRO A 24 -9.29 -13.55 0.89
C PRO A 24 -7.85 -13.03 0.74
N THR A 25 -6.97 -13.30 1.70
CA THR A 25 -5.57 -12.86 1.66
C THR A 25 -4.73 -13.60 0.63
N LEU A 26 -5.12 -14.83 0.24
CA LEU A 26 -4.34 -15.66 -0.69
C LEU A 26 -4.52 -15.30 -2.18
N GLY A 27 -5.24 -14.21 -2.47
CA GLY A 27 -5.10 -13.52 -3.76
C GLY A 27 -5.77 -14.19 -4.96
N LYS A 28 -6.84 -14.96 -4.77
CA LYS A 28 -7.66 -15.47 -5.88
C LYS A 28 -9.07 -14.92 -5.76
N GLU A 29 -9.58 -14.41 -6.87
CA GLU A 29 -10.97 -13.98 -7.04
C GLU A 29 -11.89 -15.04 -6.42
N LEU A 30 -12.43 -14.72 -5.25
CA LEU A 30 -13.33 -15.61 -4.54
C LEU A 30 -14.65 -15.63 -5.32
N PRO A 31 -15.34 -16.79 -5.40
CA PRO A 31 -16.63 -16.87 -6.07
C PRO A 31 -17.62 -15.82 -5.54
N GLU A 32 -18.51 -15.29 -6.39
CA GLU A 32 -19.47 -14.23 -6.00
C GLU A 32 -20.32 -14.59 -4.77
N TRP A 33 -20.65 -15.88 -4.60
CA TRP A 33 -21.39 -16.38 -3.45
C TRP A 33 -20.61 -16.26 -2.13
N TRP A 34 -19.28 -16.28 -2.18
CA TRP A 34 -18.41 -16.15 -1.02
C TRP A 34 -18.31 -14.69 -0.57
N VAL A 35 -18.09 -13.77 -1.51
CA VAL A 35 -18.01 -12.32 -1.26
C VAL A 35 -19.34 -11.77 -0.71
N LYS A 36 -20.48 -12.38 -1.09
CA LYS A 36 -21.81 -11.99 -0.59
C LYS A 36 -22.07 -12.35 0.87
N PHE A 37 -21.45 -13.43 1.37
CA PHE A 37 -21.69 -13.94 2.73
C PHE A 37 -20.56 -13.59 3.71
N PHE A 38 -19.33 -13.45 3.24
CA PHE A 38 -18.15 -13.24 4.06
C PHE A 38 -17.38 -11.97 3.65
N PRO A 39 -16.76 -11.26 4.60
CA PRO A 39 -16.05 -10.02 4.31
C PRO A 39 -14.83 -10.29 3.41
N ASP A 40 -14.86 -9.75 2.20
CA ASP A 40 -13.76 -9.78 1.21
C ASP A 40 -12.61 -8.80 1.55
N LYS A 41 -12.51 -8.37 2.82
CA LYS A 41 -11.42 -7.49 3.25
C LYS A 41 -10.14 -8.30 3.35
N LYS A 42 -9.36 -8.28 2.27
CA LYS A 42 -7.98 -8.77 2.22
C LYS A 42 -7.13 -8.08 3.30
N ILE A 43 -6.13 -8.78 3.82
CA ILE A 43 -5.14 -8.16 4.70
C ILE A 43 -4.45 -7.04 3.91
N ASN A 44 -4.52 -5.81 4.44
CA ASN A 44 -3.79 -4.67 3.90
C ASN A 44 -2.30 -4.91 4.17
N LEU A 45 -1.55 -5.20 3.12
CA LEU A 45 -0.09 -5.29 3.20
C LEU A 45 0.45 -3.88 3.52
N GLY A 46 1.38 -3.77 4.46
CA GLY A 46 2.04 -2.50 4.76
C GLY A 46 3.00 -2.08 3.64
N LEU A 47 3.42 -0.81 3.63
CA LEU A 47 4.31 -0.24 2.61
C LEU A 47 5.60 -1.04 2.38
N ASP A 48 6.14 -1.66 3.44
CA ASP A 48 7.33 -2.51 3.41
C ASP A 48 7.12 -3.82 2.63
N LEU A 49 5.90 -4.38 2.68
CA LEU A 49 5.50 -5.58 1.92
C LEU A 49 4.82 -5.23 0.58
N GLN A 50 4.36 -3.99 0.40
CA GLN A 50 3.76 -3.47 -0.84
C GLN A 50 4.80 -2.89 -1.81
N GLY A 51 6.06 -2.71 -1.40
CA GLY A 51 7.14 -2.27 -2.27
C GLY A 51 6.87 -0.92 -2.94
N GLY A 52 6.42 0.07 -2.16
CA GLY A 52 6.10 1.41 -2.68
C GLY A 52 7.27 2.39 -2.62
N MET A 53 7.81 2.73 -3.79
CA MET A 53 8.68 3.88 -4.16
C MET A 53 9.46 4.62 -3.03
N HIS A 54 10.76 4.36 -2.95
CA HIS A 54 11.75 5.25 -2.31
C HIS A 54 11.94 6.49 -3.20
N LEU A 55 11.12 7.53 -3.02
CA LEU A 55 11.34 8.83 -3.68
C LEU A 55 12.51 9.54 -3.00
N VAL A 56 13.73 9.29 -3.50
CA VAL A 56 14.84 10.20 -3.30
C VAL A 56 14.54 11.42 -4.17
N LEU A 57 13.93 12.45 -3.57
CA LEU A 57 13.88 13.78 -4.18
C LEU A 57 15.29 14.38 -4.07
N GLU A 58 16.20 13.92 -4.92
CA GLU A 58 17.50 14.55 -5.10
C GLU A 58 17.27 15.83 -5.90
N VAL A 59 17.26 16.97 -5.20
CA VAL A 59 17.27 18.27 -5.85
C VAL A 59 18.69 18.50 -6.37
N GLU A 60 18.87 18.42 -7.70
CA GLU A 60 20.12 18.81 -8.36
C GLU A 60 20.35 20.32 -8.15
N THR A 61 21.05 20.67 -7.06
CA THR A 61 21.28 22.06 -6.64
C THR A 61 22.01 22.88 -7.69
N ASP A 62 22.89 22.26 -8.46
CA ASP A 62 23.72 22.93 -9.47
C ASP A 62 22.85 23.50 -10.61
N LYS A 63 21.85 22.73 -11.06
CA LYS A 63 20.88 23.19 -12.07
C LYS A 63 19.95 24.28 -11.55
N ALA A 64 19.66 24.29 -10.25
CA ALA A 64 18.84 25.34 -9.64
C ALA A 64 19.58 26.69 -9.60
N VAL A 65 20.89 26.68 -9.37
CA VAL A 65 21.73 27.88 -9.41
C VAL A 65 21.85 28.41 -10.84
N GLU A 66 22.14 27.55 -11.81
CA GLU A 66 22.24 27.95 -13.23
C GLU A 66 20.94 28.61 -13.74
N ASN A 67 19.79 27.98 -13.49
CA ASN A 67 18.49 28.55 -13.85
C ASN A 67 18.20 29.89 -13.16
N THR A 68 18.65 30.06 -11.91
CA THR A 68 18.47 31.32 -11.18
C THR A 68 19.32 32.43 -11.79
N VAL A 69 20.56 32.12 -12.16
CA VAL A 69 21.48 33.05 -12.81
C VAL A 69 20.96 33.43 -14.20
N GLU A 70 20.48 32.47 -14.98
CA GLU A 70 19.94 32.73 -16.32
C GLU A 70 18.66 33.57 -16.26
N ARG A 71 17.76 33.29 -15.30
CA ARG A 71 16.57 34.11 -15.05
C ARG A 71 16.95 35.55 -14.69
N LEU A 72 17.93 35.73 -13.80
CA LEU A 72 18.37 37.07 -13.39
C LEU A 72 18.99 37.85 -14.57
N ALA A 73 19.75 37.16 -15.43
CA ALA A 73 20.31 37.75 -16.64
C ALA A 73 19.21 38.16 -17.64
N GLN A 74 18.16 37.35 -17.80
CA GLN A 74 16.99 37.69 -18.62
C GLN A 74 16.22 38.88 -18.05
N GLU A 75 15.98 38.93 -16.74
CA GLU A 75 15.33 40.05 -16.06
C GLU A 75 16.11 41.36 -16.30
N MET A 76 17.43 41.36 -16.08
CA MET A 76 18.27 42.53 -16.35
C MET A 76 18.24 42.95 -17.82
N LYS A 77 18.27 42.00 -18.75
CA LYS A 77 18.19 42.29 -20.19
C LYS A 77 16.82 42.86 -20.57
N SER A 78 15.75 42.41 -19.92
CA SER A 78 14.40 42.92 -20.14
C SER A 78 14.19 44.34 -19.60
N GLU A 79 14.79 44.66 -18.44
CA GLU A 79 14.73 46.00 -17.85
C GLU A 79 15.62 47.02 -18.58
N LEU A 80 16.76 46.60 -19.10
CA LEU A 80 17.68 47.47 -19.86
C LEU A 80 17.35 47.54 -21.36
N GLY A 81 16.45 46.69 -21.84
CA GLY A 81 16.01 46.62 -23.24
C GLY A 81 14.81 47.52 -23.58
N THR A 82 14.36 48.34 -22.62
CA THR A 82 13.42 49.46 -22.77
C THR A 82 14.12 50.77 -22.50
#